data_AF-A0A0S2DG95-F1
#
_entry.id   AF-A0A0S2DG95-F1
#
_cell.length_a   1.000
_cell.length_b   1.000
_cell.length_c   1.000
_cell.angle_alpha   90.00
_cell.angle_beta   90.00
_cell.angle_gamma   90.00
#
_symmetry.space_group_name_H-M   'P 1'
#
loop_
_entity.id
_entity.type
_entity.pdbx_description
1 polymer ?
#
loop_
_entity_poly.entity_id
_entity_poly.type
_entity_poly.pdbx_seq_one_letter_code
_entity_poly.pdbx_strand_id
1 'polypeptide(L)'
;MTKDWTLGSTSVRYETGGRGAGTISTGHGDHGGVSYGAYQLSSRAGTLREYLAQSRYAEHFAGLTPATPEFNARWKELARTDPGFAADQHDFIHASHYQAERDRLKARGIDLSDRGPAVQDALWSTSVQLRTLTPGIVEKGLKEKFGSHYRLDQLSDRDIVEAIQDYKIQHTRRLFRSSPDAWEGLLNRARREKEDLVALAEGREPARGAQAAPARRAEVERAQAALNALGIGDGDGSPLDVDGRLGPRSREALAAFQRERGLDGDGGLNAATLAALDAALAKHAAPPQHPPQLDQPGHRDHRLYLQAVAGLEKLDAAAGFDTRERLERAAAVMAYEARIGGLQRIDRIVQSADGQRLFAIEGDPRDPSHQRAVADKAQASAQPIAQTTRALEQDAPAPAPRPQPVAPQPTAPMQA
;
A
#
# COMPACT_ATOMS: atom_id res chain seq x y z
N MET A 1 3.92 27.53 11.29
CA MET A 1 4.53 27.27 12.61
C MET A 1 3.49 26.53 13.43
N THR A 2 3.68 25.23 13.63
CA THR A 2 2.83 24.40 14.50
C THR A 2 2.97 24.91 15.92
N LYS A 3 1.89 25.44 16.50
CA LYS A 3 1.93 26.28 17.70
C LYS A 3 2.25 25.52 19.01
N ASP A 4 2.36 24.19 18.95
CA ASP A 4 2.51 23.30 20.11
C ASP A 4 3.52 22.16 19.85
N TRP A 5 4.75 22.46 19.42
CA TRP A 5 5.82 21.45 19.33
C TRP A 5 6.64 21.42 20.63
N THR A 6 6.80 20.23 21.19
CA THR A 6 7.71 19.94 22.31
C THR A 6 8.75 18.95 21.84
N LEU A 7 10.02 19.19 22.18
CA LEU A 7 11.12 18.31 21.80
C LEU A 7 10.87 16.87 22.26
N GLY A 8 11.10 15.92 21.35
CA GLY A 8 10.87 14.50 21.57
C GLY A 8 9.40 14.07 21.44
N SER A 9 8.45 14.99 21.20
CA SER A 9 7.03 14.66 21.12
C SER A 9 6.70 13.61 20.04
N THR A 10 7.46 13.56 18.94
CA THR A 10 7.29 12.53 17.89
C THR A 10 7.65 11.13 18.38
N SER A 11 8.65 11.00 19.27
CA SER A 11 9.13 9.71 19.77
C SER A 11 8.62 9.33 21.16
N VAL A 12 8.04 10.28 21.92
CA VAL A 12 7.43 10.07 23.25
C VAL A 12 6.48 8.88 23.25
N ARG A 13 5.71 8.64 22.17
CA ARG A 13 4.80 7.48 22.08
C ARG A 13 5.53 6.13 22.07
N TYR A 14 6.76 6.08 21.57
CA TYR A 14 7.58 4.86 21.54
C TYR A 14 8.47 4.73 22.77
N GLU A 15 8.89 5.86 23.33
CA GLU A 15 9.79 5.92 24.49
C GLU A 15 9.03 5.71 25.79
N THR A 16 7.88 6.37 25.93
CA THR A 16 7.03 6.22 27.12
C THR A 16 5.95 5.17 26.93
N GLY A 17 5.46 4.94 25.70
CA GLY A 17 4.27 4.09 25.50
C GLY A 17 3.02 4.64 26.20
N GLY A 18 2.98 5.95 26.49
CA GLY A 18 1.94 6.56 27.33
C GLY A 18 2.12 6.33 28.84
N ARG A 19 3.26 5.79 29.26
CA ARG A 19 3.59 5.59 30.68
C ARG A 19 3.80 6.94 31.37
N GLY A 20 3.07 7.15 32.46
CA GLY A 20 3.28 8.31 33.32
C GLY A 20 4.58 8.20 34.14
N ALA A 21 5.01 9.33 34.69
CA ALA A 21 6.21 9.45 35.54
C ALA A 21 6.24 8.50 36.75
N GLY A 22 5.08 7.94 37.15
CA GLY A 22 4.95 6.98 38.25
C GLY A 22 5.03 5.50 37.84
N THR A 23 5.28 5.20 36.56
CA THR A 23 5.28 3.81 36.09
C THR A 23 6.47 3.03 36.66
N ILE A 24 6.23 1.82 37.15
CA ILE A 24 7.25 0.91 37.68
C ILE A 24 7.02 -0.47 37.07
N SER A 25 8.04 -1.07 36.47
CA SER A 25 7.95 -2.43 35.92
C SER A 25 7.99 -3.49 37.03
N THR A 26 7.38 -4.66 36.80
CA THR A 26 7.32 -5.75 37.81
C THR A 26 8.65 -6.51 37.97
N GLY A 27 9.56 -6.39 37.00
CA GLY A 27 10.87 -7.06 37.03
C GLY A 27 10.82 -8.59 36.95
N HIS A 28 9.68 -9.19 36.57
CA HIS A 28 9.52 -10.65 36.54
C HIS A 28 10.00 -11.21 35.20
N GLY A 29 11.10 -11.97 35.20
CA GLY A 29 11.64 -12.69 34.03
C GLY A 29 12.75 -11.97 33.24
N ASP A 30 13.04 -10.70 33.52
CA ASP A 30 14.05 -9.94 32.78
C ASP A 30 15.36 -9.76 33.55
N HIS A 31 16.49 -9.95 32.87
CA HIS A 31 17.83 -9.72 33.41
C HIS A 31 18.09 -8.25 33.82
N GLY A 32 17.16 -7.30 33.62
CA GLY A 32 17.34 -5.85 33.77
C GLY A 32 16.88 -5.21 35.09
N GLY A 33 16.29 -5.96 36.02
CA GLY A 33 15.75 -5.41 37.28
C GLY A 33 14.51 -4.52 37.09
N VAL A 34 14.10 -3.82 38.16
CA VAL A 34 12.94 -2.91 38.14
C VAL A 34 13.29 -1.61 37.39
N SER A 35 12.39 -1.15 36.53
CA SER A 35 12.55 0.08 35.74
C SER A 35 11.49 1.12 36.11
N TYR A 36 11.87 2.40 36.13
CA TYR A 36 11.09 3.49 36.71
C TYR A 36 10.80 4.62 35.74
N GLY A 37 9.64 5.24 35.91
CA GLY A 37 9.28 6.47 35.23
C GLY A 37 8.88 6.32 33.77
N ALA A 38 8.63 7.48 33.15
CA ALA A 38 8.16 7.57 31.78
C ALA A 38 9.17 6.95 30.80
N TYR A 39 10.47 7.09 31.08
CA TYR A 39 11.56 6.59 30.25
C TYR A 39 12.11 5.21 30.67
N GLN A 40 11.46 4.54 31.63
CA GLN A 40 11.87 3.21 32.11
C GLN A 40 13.35 3.13 32.52
N LEU A 41 13.76 4.03 33.41
CA LEU A 41 15.09 4.09 34.01
C LEU A 41 15.36 2.81 34.82
N SER A 42 16.26 1.96 34.32
CA SER A 42 16.60 0.68 34.94
C SER A 42 17.46 0.88 36.20
N SER A 43 17.11 0.17 37.27
CA SER A 43 17.89 0.10 38.51
C SER A 43 19.20 -0.68 38.34
N ARG A 44 19.24 -1.68 37.45
CA ARG A 44 20.42 -2.53 37.23
C ARG A 44 21.36 -1.97 36.16
N ALA A 45 20.83 -1.36 35.11
CA ALA A 45 21.63 -0.77 34.03
C ALA A 45 22.25 0.59 34.41
N GLY A 46 22.04 1.07 35.64
CA GLY A 46 22.66 2.29 36.18
C GLY A 46 21.94 3.59 35.82
N THR A 47 21.03 3.59 34.86
CA THR A 47 20.32 4.79 34.39
C THR A 47 19.46 5.45 35.47
N LEU A 48 18.89 4.67 36.40
CA LEU A 48 18.19 5.23 37.57
C LEU A 48 19.16 5.93 38.52
N ARG A 49 20.35 5.38 38.70
CA ARG A 49 21.41 5.99 39.54
C ARG A 49 21.92 7.27 38.89
N GLU A 50 22.10 7.29 37.57
CA GLU A 50 22.46 8.50 36.80
C GLU A 50 21.42 9.61 36.99
N TYR A 51 20.14 9.26 36.94
CA TYR A 51 19.03 10.19 37.18
C TYR A 51 19.06 10.74 38.60
N LEU A 52 19.09 9.85 39.61
CA LEU A 52 19.10 10.28 41.02
C LEU A 52 20.33 11.12 41.38
N ALA A 53 21.46 10.96 40.68
CA ALA A 53 22.65 11.79 40.92
C ALA A 53 22.49 13.25 40.45
N GLN A 54 21.51 13.54 39.60
CA GLN A 54 21.30 14.85 38.96
C GLN A 54 19.91 15.45 39.23
N SER A 55 18.96 14.62 39.64
CA SER A 55 17.57 14.99 39.89
C SER A 55 17.47 15.89 41.12
N ARG A 56 16.63 16.93 41.03
CA ARG A 56 16.27 17.74 42.22
C ARG A 56 15.49 16.94 43.27
N TYR A 57 14.96 15.78 42.89
CA TYR A 57 14.23 14.89 43.79
C TYR A 57 15.12 13.86 44.49
N ALA A 58 16.45 13.87 44.27
CA ALA A 58 17.39 12.91 44.83
C ALA A 58 17.22 12.70 46.35
N GLU A 59 17.12 13.81 47.10
CA GLU A 59 16.96 13.82 48.56
C GLU A 59 15.68 13.12 49.04
N HIS A 60 14.62 13.08 48.21
CA HIS A 60 13.39 12.36 48.55
C HIS A 60 13.58 10.84 48.60
N PHE A 61 14.69 10.33 48.04
CA PHE A 61 15.05 8.92 48.01
C PHE A 61 16.26 8.60 48.89
N ALA A 62 16.75 9.55 49.68
CA ALA A 62 17.88 9.34 50.58
C ALA A 62 17.58 8.20 51.58
N GLY A 63 18.51 7.24 51.67
CA GLY A 63 18.35 6.04 52.52
C GLY A 63 17.39 4.97 51.97
N LEU A 64 16.72 5.21 50.84
CA LEU A 64 15.87 4.21 50.18
C LEU A 64 16.67 3.41 49.16
N THR A 65 16.39 2.10 49.09
CA THR A 65 17.04 1.22 48.12
C THR A 65 16.15 1.01 46.90
N PRO A 66 16.65 1.20 45.66
CA PRO A 66 15.88 0.89 44.47
C PRO A 66 15.37 -0.55 44.46
N ALA A 67 14.18 -0.75 43.89
CA ALA A 67 13.48 -2.03 43.79
C ALA A 67 12.93 -2.59 45.12
N THR A 68 12.80 -1.75 46.15
CA THR A 68 12.09 -2.10 47.39
C THR A 68 10.69 -1.45 47.46
N PRO A 69 9.77 -2.00 48.27
CA PRO A 69 8.43 -1.42 48.46
C PRO A 69 8.45 0.05 48.87
N GLU A 70 9.40 0.45 49.73
CA GLU A 70 9.51 1.81 50.27
C GLU A 70 9.93 2.81 49.17
N PHE A 71 10.94 2.45 48.38
CA PHE A 71 11.35 3.26 47.22
C PHE A 71 10.22 3.38 46.19
N ASN A 72 9.54 2.26 45.90
CA ASN A 72 8.42 2.23 44.96
C ASN A 72 7.24 3.10 45.41
N ALA A 73 6.91 3.07 46.71
CA ALA A 73 5.87 3.89 47.29
C ALA A 73 6.21 5.38 47.15
N ARG A 74 7.45 5.76 47.48
CA ARG A 74 7.91 7.14 47.37
C ARG A 74 7.92 7.65 45.93
N TRP A 75 8.36 6.81 44.98
CA TRP A 75 8.35 7.14 43.55
C TRP A 75 6.93 7.41 43.04
N LYS A 76 5.98 6.54 43.37
CA LYS A 76 4.56 6.70 42.99
C LYS A 76 3.91 7.91 43.66
N GLU A 77 4.27 8.20 44.90
CA GLU A 77 3.79 9.37 45.62
C GLU A 77 4.20 10.65 44.88
N LEU A 78 5.50 10.85 44.61
CA LEU A 78 6.00 12.03 43.90
C LEU A 78 5.36 12.20 42.53
N ALA A 79 5.21 11.12 41.78
CA ALA A 79 4.54 11.15 40.48
C ALA A 79 3.07 11.56 40.55
N ARG A 80 2.40 11.35 41.69
CA ARG A 80 1.00 11.72 41.91
C ARG A 80 0.87 13.14 42.46
N THR A 81 1.77 13.56 43.34
CA THR A 81 1.64 14.80 44.12
C THR A 81 2.39 15.98 43.54
N ASP A 82 3.43 15.75 42.73
CA ASP A 82 4.25 16.81 42.16
C ASP A 82 4.32 16.68 40.62
N PRO A 83 3.61 17.55 39.87
CA PRO A 83 3.69 17.55 38.41
C PRO A 83 5.09 17.86 37.88
N GLY A 84 5.94 18.52 38.68
CA GLY A 84 7.33 18.77 38.36
C GLY A 84 8.20 17.51 38.31
N PHE A 85 7.74 16.37 38.82
CA PHE A 85 8.51 15.11 38.77
C PHE A 85 8.59 14.54 37.36
N ALA A 86 7.53 14.71 36.55
CA ALA A 86 7.54 14.32 35.14
C ALA A 86 8.48 15.19 34.32
N ALA A 87 8.49 16.50 34.58
CA ALA A 87 9.40 17.45 33.92
C ALA A 87 10.86 17.14 34.23
N ASP A 88 11.20 16.86 35.50
CA ASP A 88 12.57 16.54 35.90
C ASP A 88 13.09 15.24 35.25
N GLN A 89 12.24 14.22 35.09
CA GLN A 89 12.59 13.01 34.32
C GLN A 89 12.87 13.33 32.84
N HIS A 90 12.08 14.22 32.24
CA HIS A 90 12.28 14.64 30.85
C HIS A 90 13.56 15.48 30.70
N ASP A 91 13.81 16.42 31.60
CA ASP A 91 15.00 17.28 31.63
C ASP A 91 16.28 16.46 31.78
N PHE A 92 16.25 15.41 32.60
CA PHE A 92 17.36 14.46 32.70
C PHE A 92 17.68 13.79 31.36
N ILE A 93 16.67 13.33 30.62
CA ILE A 93 16.87 12.71 29.29
C ILE A 93 17.36 13.75 28.27
N HIS A 94 16.84 14.97 28.35
CA HIS A 94 17.32 16.07 27.53
C HIS A 94 18.82 16.28 27.73
N ALA A 95 19.28 16.41 28.97
CA ALA A 95 20.68 16.68 29.29
C ALA A 95 21.60 15.49 28.99
N SER A 96 21.23 14.29 29.46
CA SER A 96 22.12 13.12 29.44
C SER A 96 22.14 12.35 28.11
N HIS A 97 21.13 12.52 27.26
CA HIS A 97 21.05 11.88 25.94
C HIS A 97 21.11 12.90 24.83
N TYR A 98 20.06 13.70 24.69
CA TYR A 98 19.90 14.55 23.50
C TYR A 98 21.02 15.59 23.39
N GLN A 99 21.22 16.39 24.44
CA GLN A 99 22.24 17.45 24.47
C GLN A 99 23.65 16.85 24.34
N ALA A 100 23.94 15.79 25.11
CA ALA A 100 25.25 15.14 25.08
C ALA A 100 25.60 14.57 23.69
N GLU A 101 24.66 13.91 23.02
CA GLU A 101 24.92 13.39 21.66
C GLU A 101 24.96 14.49 20.61
N ARG A 102 24.17 15.56 20.77
CA ARG A 102 24.22 16.75 19.89
C ARG A 102 25.58 17.45 19.97
N ASP A 103 26.11 17.63 21.18
CA ASP A 103 27.41 18.26 21.38
C ASP A 103 28.54 17.41 20.80
N ARG A 104 28.44 16.07 20.91
CA ARG A 104 29.36 15.13 20.23
C ARG A 104 29.25 15.18 18.71
N LEU A 105 28.07 15.38 18.15
CA LEU A 105 27.88 15.58 16.71
C LEU A 105 28.53 16.87 16.23
N LYS A 106 28.31 17.97 16.95
CA LYS A 106 28.91 19.26 16.67
C LYS A 106 30.44 19.20 16.73
N ALA A 107 31.01 18.53 17.74
CA ALA A 107 32.45 18.30 17.85
C ALA A 107 33.03 17.49 16.67
N ARG A 108 32.19 16.75 15.93
CA ARG A 108 32.56 15.99 14.72
C ARG A 108 32.28 16.76 13.42
N GLY A 109 31.97 18.05 13.51
CA GLY A 109 31.71 18.92 12.36
C GLY A 109 30.29 18.84 11.80
N ILE A 110 29.35 18.16 12.50
CA ILE A 110 27.95 18.04 12.11
C ILE A 110 27.12 18.87 13.08
N ASP A 111 26.95 20.17 12.80
CA ASP A 111 26.12 21.05 13.62
C ASP A 111 24.66 21.02 13.15
N LEU A 112 23.79 20.49 14.00
CA LEU A 112 22.34 20.41 13.77
C LEU A 112 21.56 21.37 14.67
N SER A 113 22.23 22.29 15.38
CA SER A 113 21.60 23.14 16.40
C SER A 113 20.50 24.04 15.83
N ASP A 114 20.69 24.53 14.59
CA ASP A 114 19.75 25.46 13.93
C ASP A 114 18.68 24.75 13.08
N ARG A 115 18.61 23.41 13.14
CA ARG A 115 17.65 22.62 12.37
C ARG A 115 16.27 22.59 13.01
N GLY A 116 15.25 22.41 12.19
CA GLY A 116 13.86 22.46 12.61
C GLY A 116 13.39 21.24 13.42
N PRO A 117 12.14 21.30 13.91
CA PRO A 117 11.54 20.32 14.82
C PRO A 117 11.76 18.84 14.46
N ALA A 118 11.67 18.51 13.17
CA ALA A 118 11.81 17.13 12.71
C ALA A 118 13.23 16.58 12.90
N VAL A 119 14.26 17.38 12.64
CA VAL A 119 15.65 16.95 12.86
C VAL A 119 15.92 16.83 14.35
N GLN A 120 15.40 17.75 15.16
CA GLN A 120 15.57 17.70 16.62
C GLN A 120 14.90 16.47 17.24
N ASP A 121 13.69 16.12 16.80
CA ASP A 121 12.99 14.92 17.27
C ASP A 121 13.66 13.63 16.76
N ALA A 122 14.18 13.61 15.53
CA ALA A 122 14.96 12.48 15.02
C ALA A 122 16.23 12.24 15.87
N LEU A 123 16.93 13.32 16.22
CA LEU A 123 18.11 13.28 17.06
C LEU A 123 17.76 12.85 18.49
N TRP A 124 16.69 13.40 19.07
CA TRP A 124 16.17 12.98 20.37
C TRP A 124 15.92 11.48 20.40
N SER A 125 15.08 10.96 19.48
CA SER A 125 14.75 9.54 19.42
C SER A 125 15.98 8.64 19.32
N THR A 126 16.91 9.03 18.45
CA THR A 126 18.13 8.26 18.22
C THR A 126 19.01 8.27 19.47
N SER A 127 19.14 9.43 20.14
CA SER A 127 19.89 9.56 21.40
C SER A 127 19.31 8.73 22.54
N VAL A 128 17.98 8.67 22.66
CA VAL A 128 17.31 7.88 23.70
C VAL A 128 17.46 6.39 23.41
N GLN A 129 17.31 5.99 22.14
CA GLN A 129 17.33 4.58 21.76
C GLN A 129 18.74 3.98 21.71
N LEU A 130 19.73 4.74 21.22
CA LEU A 130 21.04 4.22 20.82
C LEU A 130 22.22 4.93 21.50
N ARG A 131 21.95 5.96 22.33
CA ARG A 131 22.93 6.70 23.14
C ARG A 131 24.19 7.05 22.34
N THR A 132 25.35 6.57 22.78
CA THR A 132 26.68 6.90 22.24
C THR A 132 26.89 6.47 20.79
N LEU A 133 26.03 5.62 20.23
CA LEU A 133 26.06 5.28 18.80
C LEU A 133 25.46 6.38 17.92
N THR A 134 24.69 7.31 18.50
CA THR A 134 23.95 8.35 17.79
C THR A 134 24.83 9.17 16.86
N PRO A 135 25.99 9.70 17.28
CA PRO A 135 26.82 10.49 16.38
C PRO A 135 27.31 9.67 15.17
N GLY A 136 27.58 8.38 15.38
CA GLY A 136 28.00 7.48 14.30
C GLY A 136 26.87 7.12 13.35
N ILE A 137 25.63 7.00 13.84
CA ILE A 137 24.44 6.73 13.03
C ILE A 137 24.13 7.91 12.11
N VAL A 138 24.10 9.12 12.66
CA VAL A 138 23.80 10.33 11.88
C VAL A 138 24.87 10.55 10.81
N GLU A 139 26.15 10.49 11.19
CA GLU A 139 27.26 10.67 10.24
C GLU A 139 27.23 9.62 9.12
N LYS A 140 27.05 8.34 9.47
CA LYS A 140 27.04 7.27 8.47
C LYS A 140 25.79 7.33 7.59
N GLY A 141 24.64 7.66 8.15
CA GLY A 141 23.41 7.86 7.38
C GLY A 141 23.55 8.97 6.35
N LEU A 142 24.11 10.11 6.73
CA LEU A 142 24.39 11.22 5.81
C LEU A 142 25.37 10.81 4.71
N LYS A 143 26.45 10.10 5.06
CA LYS A 143 27.43 9.61 4.09
C LYS A 143 26.88 8.55 3.14
N GLU A 144 26.03 7.66 3.64
CA GLU A 144 25.41 6.58 2.86
C GLU A 144 24.39 7.13 1.86
N LYS A 145 23.60 8.14 2.26
CA LYS A 145 22.58 8.75 1.40
C LYS A 145 23.13 9.80 0.43
N PHE A 146 24.08 10.62 0.85
CA PHE A 146 24.57 11.79 0.09
C PHE A 146 26.05 11.74 -0.30
N GLY A 147 26.75 10.64 0.01
CA GLY A 147 28.18 10.46 -0.26
C GLY A 147 29.07 11.11 0.81
N SER A 148 30.38 10.81 0.78
CA SER A 148 31.34 11.27 1.80
C SER A 148 31.61 12.78 1.81
N HIS A 149 31.27 13.48 0.73
CA HIS A 149 31.51 14.92 0.53
C HIS A 149 30.21 15.74 0.56
N TYR A 150 29.18 15.25 1.26
CA TYR A 150 27.91 15.97 1.38
C TYR A 150 28.11 17.37 1.98
N ARG A 151 27.25 18.29 1.58
CA ARG A 151 27.21 19.67 2.05
C ARG A 151 26.01 19.84 2.98
N LEU A 152 26.25 19.82 4.29
CA LEU A 152 25.18 19.84 5.28
C LEU A 152 24.25 21.05 5.09
N ASP A 153 24.81 22.22 4.76
CA ASP A 153 24.09 23.46 4.48
C ASP A 153 23.14 23.39 3.27
N GLN A 154 23.30 22.42 2.37
CA GLN A 154 22.43 22.19 1.22
C GLN A 154 21.32 21.16 1.48
N LEU A 155 21.37 20.44 2.61
CA LEU A 155 20.38 19.43 2.94
C LEU A 155 19.19 20.07 3.66
N SER A 156 17.99 19.66 3.27
CA SER A 156 16.75 20.00 3.97
C SER A 156 16.60 19.21 5.28
N ASP A 157 15.68 19.63 6.14
CA ASP A 157 15.33 18.86 7.34
C ASP A 157 14.81 17.46 6.99
N ARG A 158 14.05 17.34 5.89
CA ARG A 158 13.59 16.04 5.37
C ARG A 158 14.76 15.15 4.98
N ASP A 159 15.75 15.68 4.26
CA ASP A 159 16.93 14.94 3.84
C ASP A 159 17.70 14.34 5.02
N ILE A 160 17.90 15.15 6.07
CA ILE A 160 18.60 14.74 7.30
C ILE A 160 17.79 13.68 8.05
N VAL A 161 16.48 13.90 8.22
CA VAL A 161 15.57 12.93 8.87
C VAL A 161 15.60 11.59 8.14
N GLU A 162 15.45 11.61 6.81
CA GLU A 162 15.50 10.39 6.02
C GLU A 162 16.85 9.69 6.15
N ALA A 163 17.97 10.42 6.07
CA ALA A 163 19.31 9.83 6.24
C ALA A 163 19.46 9.09 7.58
N ILE A 164 18.98 9.68 8.68
CA ILE A 164 19.06 9.08 10.01
C ILE A 164 18.16 7.83 10.09
N GLN A 165 16.90 7.96 9.67
CA GLN A 165 15.92 6.89 9.82
C GLN A 165 16.17 5.73 8.84
N ASP A 166 16.59 6.01 7.61
CA ASP A 166 16.97 5.00 6.62
C ASP A 166 18.15 4.18 7.13
N TYR A 167 19.15 4.83 7.73
CA TYR A 167 20.26 4.13 8.36
C TYR A 167 19.78 3.21 9.49
N LYS A 168 18.90 3.68 10.38
CA LYS A 168 18.32 2.84 11.44
C LYS A 168 17.61 1.62 10.85
N ILE A 169 16.78 1.81 9.83
CA ILE A 169 16.00 0.74 9.18
C ILE A 169 16.95 -0.28 8.53
N GLN A 170 17.84 0.16 7.66
CA GLN A 170 18.73 -0.72 6.89
C GLN A 170 19.73 -1.47 7.79
N HIS A 171 20.17 -0.84 8.89
CA HIS A 171 21.17 -1.39 9.78
C HIS A 171 20.60 -1.99 11.08
N THR A 172 19.27 -2.13 11.23
CA THR A 172 18.64 -2.62 12.47
C THR A 172 19.25 -3.95 12.93
N ARG A 173 19.42 -4.92 12.02
CA ARG A 173 20.00 -6.24 12.36
C ARG A 173 21.43 -6.15 12.89
N ARG A 174 22.21 -5.20 12.37
CA ARG A 174 23.59 -4.96 12.81
C ARG A 174 23.63 -4.21 14.14
N LEU A 175 22.78 -3.18 14.29
CA LEU A 175 22.67 -2.36 15.50
C LEU A 175 22.16 -3.18 16.70
N PHE A 176 21.29 -4.16 16.45
CA PHE A 176 20.66 -5.00 17.46
C PHE A 176 20.99 -6.49 17.26
N ARG A 177 22.24 -6.80 16.89
CA ARG A 177 22.68 -8.18 16.59
C ARG A 177 22.39 -9.17 17.72
N SER A 178 22.43 -8.71 18.97
CA SER A 178 22.20 -9.53 20.17
C SER A 178 20.72 -9.72 20.52
N SER A 179 19.78 -9.19 19.73
CA SER A 179 18.33 -9.22 20.02
C SER A 179 17.50 -9.49 18.75
N PRO A 180 17.69 -10.65 18.09
CA PRO A 180 17.01 -10.97 16.83
C PRO A 180 15.48 -10.96 16.93
N ASP A 181 14.93 -11.44 18.05
CA ASP A 181 13.49 -11.49 18.28
C ASP A 181 12.84 -10.10 18.34
N ALA A 182 13.62 -9.05 18.61
CA ALA A 182 13.14 -7.67 18.65
C ALA A 182 13.18 -6.97 17.27
N TRP A 183 13.82 -7.55 16.26
CA TRP A 183 14.10 -6.87 14.98
C TRP A 183 12.84 -6.38 14.28
N GLU A 184 11.78 -7.20 14.24
CA GLU A 184 10.53 -6.81 13.56
C GLU A 184 9.89 -5.59 14.25
N GLY A 185 9.82 -5.61 15.58
CA GLY A 185 9.29 -4.49 16.37
C GLY A 185 10.11 -3.21 16.19
N LEU A 186 11.44 -3.33 16.16
CA LEU A 186 12.37 -2.22 15.95
C LEU A 186 12.26 -1.62 14.55
N LEU A 187 12.18 -2.44 13.50
CA LEU A 187 11.97 -1.99 12.12
C LEU A 187 10.63 -1.28 11.98
N ASN A 188 9.57 -1.86 12.54
CA ASN A 188 8.24 -1.26 12.51
C ASN A 188 8.19 0.08 13.23
N ARG A 189 8.89 0.21 14.37
CA ARG A 189 9.07 1.50 15.05
C ARG A 189 9.81 2.50 14.16
N ALA A 190 10.97 2.13 13.62
CA ALA A 190 11.83 3.04 12.85
C ALA A 190 11.12 3.57 11.58
N ARG A 191 10.35 2.71 10.90
CA ARG A 191 9.53 3.09 9.73
C ARG A 191 8.42 4.08 10.09
N ARG A 192 7.64 3.79 11.13
CA ARG A 192 6.56 4.69 11.57
C ARG A 192 7.09 6.03 12.05
N GLU A 193 8.19 6.02 12.78
CA GLU A 193 8.87 7.23 13.21
C GLU A 193 9.39 8.04 12.02
N LYS A 194 9.92 7.39 10.98
CA LYS A 194 10.29 8.07 9.73
C LYS A 194 9.11 8.80 9.11
N GLU A 195 7.95 8.14 8.99
CA GLU A 195 6.74 8.75 8.44
C GLU A 195 6.31 10.01 9.22
N ASP A 196 6.28 9.91 10.55
CA ASP A 196 5.86 11.02 11.42
C ASP A 196 6.85 12.20 11.35
N LEU A 197 8.16 11.91 11.34
CA LEU A 197 9.21 12.93 11.24
C LEU A 197 9.27 13.59 9.87
N VAL A 198 9.05 12.83 8.78
CA VAL A 198 8.98 13.40 7.43
C VAL A 198 7.75 14.30 7.29
N ALA A 199 6.59 13.90 7.85
CA ALA A 199 5.43 14.77 7.90
C ALA A 199 5.72 16.07 8.66
N LEU A 200 6.41 15.97 9.81
CA LEU A 200 6.84 17.13 10.58
C LEU A 200 7.80 18.04 9.79
N ALA A 201 8.75 17.46 9.03
CA ALA A 201 9.70 18.19 8.20
C ALA A 201 9.01 18.96 7.05
N GLU A 202 7.87 18.46 6.59
CA GLU A 202 7.03 19.10 5.56
C GLU A 202 6.00 20.09 6.14
N GLY A 203 6.02 20.32 7.45
CA GLY A 203 5.07 21.19 8.14
C GLY A 203 3.65 20.61 8.24
N ARG A 204 3.48 19.30 8.01
CA ARG A 204 2.23 18.58 8.23
C ARG A 204 2.15 18.12 9.68
N GLU A 205 0.95 18.13 10.26
CA GLU A 205 0.76 17.59 11.61
C GLU A 205 1.09 16.08 11.61
N PRO A 206 2.01 15.62 12.48
CA PRO A 206 2.23 14.20 12.70
C PRO A 206 0.95 13.55 13.20
N ALA A 207 0.75 12.25 12.97
CA ALA A 207 -0.42 11.55 13.48
C ALA A 207 -0.40 11.51 15.03
N ARG A 208 -0.99 12.53 15.69
CA ARG A 208 -1.16 12.60 17.15
C ARG A 208 -2.19 11.54 17.60
N GLY A 209 -1.98 10.96 18.79
CA GLY A 209 -2.57 9.70 19.27
C GLY A 209 -4.11 9.60 19.40
N ALA A 210 -4.55 8.38 19.77
CA ALA A 210 -5.93 7.87 19.96
C ALA A 210 -6.91 7.97 18.76
N GLN A 211 -6.95 9.10 18.06
CA GLN A 211 -7.78 9.29 16.87
C GLN A 211 -7.18 8.64 15.61
N ALA A 212 -5.85 8.46 15.57
CA ALA A 212 -5.16 7.82 14.46
C ALA A 212 -5.21 6.28 14.47
N ALA A 213 -5.47 5.63 15.61
CA ALA A 213 -5.49 4.16 15.68
C ALA A 213 -6.69 3.54 14.92
N PRO A 214 -7.92 4.09 15.04
CA PRO A 214 -9.04 3.65 14.20
C PRO A 214 -8.82 3.96 12.72
N ALA A 215 -8.33 5.15 12.38
CA ALA A 215 -8.05 5.55 11.00
C ALA A 215 -6.99 4.65 10.35
N ARG A 216 -5.93 4.31 11.10
CA ARG A 216 -4.84 3.45 10.64
C ARG A 216 -5.24 1.99 10.56
N ARG A 217 -6.07 1.50 11.49
CA ARG A 217 -6.71 0.17 11.36
C ARG A 217 -7.52 0.11 10.07
N ALA A 218 -8.34 1.13 9.80
CA ALA A 218 -9.14 1.20 8.58
C ALA A 218 -8.29 1.34 7.31
N GLU A 219 -7.11 1.96 7.36
CA GLU A 219 -6.14 1.94 6.24
C GLU A 219 -5.57 0.55 6.00
N VAL A 220 -5.19 -0.18 7.07
CA VAL A 220 -4.67 -1.54 6.93
C VAL A 220 -5.75 -2.50 6.43
N GLU A 221 -6.98 -2.39 6.93
CA GLU A 221 -8.13 -3.17 6.43
C GLU A 221 -8.38 -2.88 4.96
N ARG A 222 -8.35 -1.59 4.55
CA ARG A 222 -8.47 -1.21 3.13
C ARG A 222 -7.34 -1.79 2.28
N ALA A 223 -6.10 -1.77 2.76
CA ALA A 223 -4.96 -2.32 2.02
C ALA A 223 -5.05 -3.85 1.89
N GLN A 224 -5.44 -4.56 2.95
CA GLN A 224 -5.66 -6.01 2.91
C GLN A 224 -6.78 -6.38 1.93
N ALA A 225 -7.89 -5.65 1.97
CA ALA A 225 -9.00 -5.83 1.03
C ALA A 225 -8.58 -5.53 -0.43
N ALA A 226 -7.78 -4.47 -0.63
CA ALA A 226 -7.26 -4.09 -1.94
C ALA A 226 -6.38 -5.18 -2.55
N LEU A 227 -5.43 -5.71 -1.77
CA LEU A 227 -4.56 -6.80 -2.19
C LEU A 227 -5.36 -8.05 -2.57
N ASN A 228 -6.32 -8.46 -1.74
CA ASN A 228 -7.21 -9.58 -2.06
C ASN A 228 -8.01 -9.36 -3.35
N ALA A 229 -8.55 -8.16 -3.56
CA ALA A 229 -9.29 -7.82 -4.79
C ALA A 229 -8.39 -7.85 -6.03
N LEU A 230 -7.10 -7.53 -5.87
CA LEU A 230 -6.10 -7.64 -6.93
C LEU A 230 -5.56 -9.08 -7.12
N GLY A 231 -6.03 -10.05 -6.32
CA GLY A 231 -5.54 -11.44 -6.35
C GLY A 231 -4.16 -11.63 -5.73
N ILE A 232 -3.70 -10.67 -4.93
CA ILE A 232 -2.38 -10.68 -4.29
C ILE A 232 -2.54 -11.19 -2.85
N GLY A 233 -2.18 -12.45 -2.65
CA GLY A 233 -2.18 -13.13 -1.36
C GLY A 233 -0.83 -13.05 -0.63
N ASP A 234 -0.67 -13.92 0.36
CA ASP A 234 0.61 -14.16 1.02
C ASP A 234 1.63 -14.90 0.12
N GLY A 235 2.77 -15.32 0.68
CA GLY A 235 3.81 -16.06 -0.05
C GLY A 235 3.33 -17.34 -0.74
N ASP A 236 2.22 -17.94 -0.29
CA ASP A 236 1.62 -19.14 -0.89
C ASP A 236 0.46 -18.80 -1.85
N GLY A 237 0.18 -17.51 -2.06
CA GLY A 237 -0.94 -17.02 -2.88
C GLY A 237 -2.30 -17.12 -2.19
N SER A 238 -2.34 -17.41 -0.88
CA SER A 238 -3.58 -17.48 -0.12
C SER A 238 -4.10 -16.08 0.22
N PRO A 239 -5.43 -15.85 0.22
CA PRO A 239 -6.00 -14.55 0.60
C PRO A 239 -5.58 -14.12 2.01
N LEU A 240 -5.43 -12.81 2.18
CA LEU A 240 -5.13 -12.17 3.46
C LEU A 240 -6.38 -12.03 4.33
N ASP A 241 -6.21 -12.18 5.64
CA ASP A 241 -7.24 -11.81 6.60
C ASP A 241 -7.38 -10.28 6.66
N VAL A 242 -8.60 -9.77 6.55
CA VAL A 242 -8.91 -8.32 6.64
C VAL A 242 -9.18 -7.96 8.10
N ASP A 243 -8.13 -7.98 8.92
CA ASP A 243 -8.19 -7.81 10.37
C ASP A 243 -7.64 -6.47 10.86
N GLY A 244 -7.11 -5.64 9.95
CA GLY A 244 -6.51 -4.35 10.25
C GLY A 244 -5.15 -4.44 10.95
N ARG A 245 -4.54 -5.63 10.96
CA ARG A 245 -3.21 -5.87 11.54
C ARG A 245 -2.21 -6.09 10.43
N LEU A 246 -1.20 -5.21 10.38
CA LEU A 246 -0.10 -5.36 9.43
C LEU A 246 0.93 -6.38 9.92
N GLY A 247 0.52 -7.65 9.94
CA GLY A 247 1.32 -8.81 10.31
C GLY A 247 2.18 -9.36 9.15
N PRO A 248 2.96 -10.44 9.39
CA PRO A 248 3.94 -10.96 8.43
C PRO A 248 3.37 -11.25 7.04
N ARG A 249 2.19 -11.89 6.95
CA ARG A 249 1.52 -12.22 5.68
C ARG A 249 1.15 -10.96 4.88
N SER A 250 0.56 -9.96 5.54
CA SER A 250 0.22 -8.69 4.88
C SER A 250 1.47 -7.90 4.46
N ARG A 251 2.56 -7.97 5.24
CA ARG A 251 3.84 -7.34 4.88
C ARG A 251 4.49 -7.99 3.68
N GLU A 252 4.44 -9.31 3.60
CA GLU A 252 4.97 -10.05 2.46
C GLU A 252 4.20 -9.72 1.17
N ALA A 253 2.87 -9.74 1.24
CA ALA A 253 2.00 -9.35 0.14
C ALA A 253 2.24 -7.90 -0.31
N LEU A 254 2.35 -6.96 0.63
CA LEU A 254 2.70 -5.57 0.33
C LEU A 254 4.09 -5.45 -0.29
N ALA A 255 5.08 -6.16 0.23
CA ALA A 255 6.44 -6.14 -0.30
C ALA A 255 6.48 -6.69 -1.74
N ALA A 256 5.73 -7.75 -2.02
CA ALA A 256 5.59 -8.30 -3.37
C ALA A 256 4.92 -7.30 -4.32
N PHE A 257 3.78 -6.73 -3.92
CA PHE A 257 3.09 -5.69 -4.66
C PHE A 257 3.99 -4.48 -4.94
N GLN A 258 4.67 -3.98 -3.91
CA GLN A 258 5.60 -2.86 -4.02
C GLN A 258 6.72 -3.15 -5.02
N ARG A 259 7.35 -4.33 -4.98
CA ARG A 259 8.39 -4.72 -5.95
C ARG A 259 7.85 -4.75 -7.38
N GLU A 260 6.65 -5.29 -7.60
CA GLU A 260 6.00 -5.29 -8.91
C GLU A 260 5.73 -3.87 -9.44
N ARG A 261 5.46 -2.93 -8.52
CA ARG A 261 5.22 -1.51 -8.86
C ARG A 261 6.48 -0.64 -8.84
N GLY A 262 7.67 -1.22 -8.64
CA GLY A 262 8.94 -0.49 -8.60
C GLY A 262 9.13 0.39 -7.35
N LEU A 263 8.45 0.07 -6.25
CA LEU A 263 8.63 0.69 -4.93
C LEU A 263 9.66 -0.11 -4.10
N ASP A 264 10.07 0.43 -2.94
CA ASP A 264 11.15 -0.09 -2.08
C ASP A 264 10.96 -1.53 -1.54
N GLY A 265 9.78 -2.13 -1.71
CA GLY A 265 9.53 -3.54 -1.35
C GLY A 265 9.63 -3.83 0.15
N ASP A 266 9.43 -2.82 1.01
CA ASP A 266 9.68 -2.86 2.44
C ASP A 266 8.56 -3.51 3.27
N GLY A 267 7.41 -3.79 2.64
CA GLY A 267 6.20 -4.31 3.28
C GLY A 267 5.53 -3.31 4.22
N GLY A 268 5.84 -2.02 4.07
CA GLY A 268 5.23 -0.91 4.79
C GLY A 268 4.01 -0.35 4.06
N LEU A 269 3.03 0.16 4.81
CA LEU A 269 1.87 0.85 4.25
C LEU A 269 2.09 2.36 4.28
N ASN A 270 3.01 2.84 3.43
CA ASN A 270 3.30 4.27 3.28
C ASN A 270 2.37 4.93 2.24
N ALA A 271 2.41 6.27 2.14
CA ALA A 271 1.56 7.02 1.22
C ALA A 271 1.75 6.62 -0.26
N ALA A 272 2.97 6.33 -0.68
CA ALA A 272 3.25 5.87 -2.05
C ALA A 272 2.62 4.50 -2.34
N THR A 273 2.64 3.61 -1.34
CA THR A 273 2.04 2.28 -1.43
C THR A 273 0.51 2.35 -1.47
N LEU A 274 -0.09 3.22 -0.65
CA LEU A 274 -1.54 3.48 -0.69
C LEU A 274 -1.98 4.03 -2.05
N ALA A 275 -1.28 5.05 -2.57
CA ALA A 275 -1.57 5.60 -3.89
C ALA A 275 -1.42 4.56 -5.01
N ALA A 276 -0.40 3.69 -4.93
CA ALA A 276 -0.22 2.61 -5.88
C ALA A 276 -1.34 1.56 -5.80
N LEU A 277 -1.80 1.20 -4.59
CA LEU A 277 -2.93 0.28 -4.39
C LEU A 277 -4.23 0.85 -4.97
N ASP A 278 -4.51 2.12 -4.70
CA ASP A 278 -5.69 2.81 -5.23
C ASP A 278 -5.66 2.86 -6.76
N ALA A 279 -4.50 3.18 -7.36
CA ALA A 279 -4.33 3.18 -8.81
C ALA A 279 -4.50 1.78 -9.42
N ALA A 280 -3.96 0.75 -8.76
CA ALA A 280 -4.09 -0.63 -9.20
C ALA A 280 -5.54 -1.11 -9.12
N LEU A 281 -6.25 -0.79 -8.03
CA LEU A 281 -7.68 -1.06 -7.88
C LEU A 281 -8.52 -0.35 -8.92
N ALA A 282 -8.25 0.93 -9.18
CA ALA A 282 -8.96 1.69 -10.20
C ALA A 282 -8.77 1.08 -11.60
N LYS A 283 -7.55 0.60 -11.91
CA LYS A 283 -7.26 -0.11 -13.16
C LYS A 283 -7.95 -1.48 -13.22
N HIS A 284 -8.03 -2.19 -12.10
CA HIS A 284 -8.68 -3.50 -12.00
C HIS A 284 -10.22 -3.40 -12.07
N ALA A 285 -10.79 -2.34 -11.51
CA ALA A 285 -12.22 -2.05 -11.55
C ALA A 285 -12.68 -1.36 -12.84
N ALA A 286 -11.75 -0.85 -13.66
CA ALA A 286 -12.08 -0.28 -14.95
C ALA A 286 -12.68 -1.38 -15.87
N PRO A 287 -13.80 -1.11 -16.55
CA PRO A 287 -14.31 -2.03 -17.56
C PRO A 287 -13.23 -2.31 -18.62
N PRO A 288 -13.23 -3.50 -19.23
CA PRO A 288 -12.20 -3.89 -20.20
C PRO A 288 -12.02 -2.78 -21.24
N GLN A 289 -10.76 -2.35 -21.45
CA GLN A 289 -10.40 -1.22 -22.31
C GLN A 289 -10.66 -1.46 -23.80
N HIS A 290 -11.16 -2.64 -24.16
CA HIS A 290 -11.59 -2.98 -25.50
C HIS A 290 -13.03 -3.49 -25.46
N PRO A 291 -13.89 -3.05 -26.41
CA PRO A 291 -15.20 -3.66 -26.57
C PRO A 291 -15.05 -5.19 -26.68
N PRO A 292 -16.02 -5.96 -26.14
CA PRO A 292 -15.96 -7.41 -26.16
C PRO A 292 -15.78 -7.92 -27.59
N GLN A 293 -14.93 -8.93 -27.78
CA GLN A 293 -14.73 -9.52 -29.12
C GLN A 293 -15.96 -10.29 -29.59
N LEU A 294 -16.04 -10.57 -30.90
CA LEU A 294 -17.17 -11.28 -31.51
C LEU A 294 -17.55 -12.60 -30.81
N ASP A 295 -16.57 -13.31 -30.28
CA ASP A 295 -16.70 -14.56 -29.54
C ASP A 295 -17.10 -14.40 -28.06
N GLN A 296 -17.24 -13.16 -27.58
CA GLN A 296 -17.60 -12.85 -26.20
C GLN A 296 -19.08 -12.46 -26.06
N PRO A 297 -19.79 -12.95 -25.03
CA PRO A 297 -21.22 -12.70 -24.82
C PRO A 297 -21.67 -11.23 -24.82
N GLY A 298 -20.76 -10.30 -24.52
CA GLY A 298 -21.05 -8.86 -24.48
C GLY A 298 -21.08 -8.18 -25.85
N HIS A 299 -20.65 -8.84 -26.94
CA HIS A 299 -20.59 -8.22 -28.25
C HIS A 299 -21.97 -8.20 -28.94
N ARG A 300 -22.32 -7.08 -29.59
CA ARG A 300 -23.64 -6.88 -30.22
C ARG A 300 -24.00 -7.95 -31.26
N ASP A 301 -22.98 -8.46 -31.96
CA ASP A 301 -23.11 -9.48 -33.01
C ASP A 301 -22.74 -10.88 -32.52
N HIS A 302 -22.56 -11.08 -31.21
CA HIS A 302 -22.22 -12.38 -30.63
C HIS A 302 -23.23 -13.47 -31.01
N ARG A 303 -24.51 -13.10 -31.20
CA ARG A 303 -25.53 -14.01 -31.70
C ARG A 303 -25.23 -14.55 -33.10
N LEU A 304 -24.77 -13.71 -34.03
CA LEU A 304 -24.39 -14.14 -35.37
C LEU A 304 -23.17 -15.06 -35.32
N TYR A 305 -22.21 -14.75 -34.44
CA TYR A 305 -21.06 -15.63 -34.17
C TYR A 305 -21.50 -17.02 -33.69
N LEU A 306 -22.36 -17.10 -32.68
CA LEU A 306 -22.87 -18.40 -32.19
C LEU A 306 -23.64 -19.18 -33.26
N GLN A 307 -24.42 -18.49 -34.10
CA GLN A 307 -25.11 -19.13 -35.23
C GLN A 307 -24.13 -19.63 -36.29
N ALA A 308 -23.04 -18.90 -36.54
CA ALA A 308 -21.98 -19.33 -37.43
C ALA A 308 -21.22 -20.54 -36.88
N VAL A 309 -20.86 -20.55 -35.58
CA VAL A 309 -20.26 -21.72 -34.92
C VAL A 309 -21.16 -22.95 -35.09
N ALA A 310 -22.44 -22.83 -34.73
CA ALA A 310 -23.40 -23.93 -34.86
C ALA A 310 -23.64 -24.37 -36.32
N GLY A 311 -23.50 -23.46 -37.29
CA GLY A 311 -23.59 -23.76 -38.72
C GLY A 311 -22.38 -24.54 -39.22
N LEU A 312 -21.17 -24.13 -38.82
CA LEU A 312 -19.92 -24.79 -39.19
C LEU A 312 -19.77 -26.16 -38.53
N GLU A 313 -20.20 -26.33 -37.29
CA GLU A 313 -20.22 -27.62 -36.58
C GLU A 313 -21.12 -28.67 -37.25
N LYS A 314 -22.10 -28.24 -38.06
CA LYS A 314 -22.99 -29.13 -38.82
C LYS A 314 -22.44 -29.54 -40.18
N LEU A 315 -21.32 -28.95 -40.61
CA LEU A 315 -20.64 -29.41 -41.81
C LEU A 315 -19.96 -30.76 -41.52
N ASP A 316 -19.86 -31.60 -42.55
CA ASP A 316 -19.20 -32.90 -42.42
C ASP A 316 -17.72 -32.73 -42.00
N ALA A 317 -17.13 -33.77 -41.42
CA ALA A 317 -15.70 -33.79 -41.07
C ALA A 317 -14.79 -33.46 -42.28
N ALA A 318 -15.27 -33.75 -43.50
CA ALA A 318 -14.62 -33.36 -44.76
C ALA A 318 -14.51 -31.84 -44.98
N ALA A 319 -15.18 -31.00 -44.18
CA ALA A 319 -15.15 -29.55 -44.31
C ALA A 319 -13.76 -28.94 -44.01
N GLY A 320 -12.90 -29.65 -43.28
CA GLY A 320 -11.49 -29.30 -43.08
C GLY A 320 -11.23 -28.29 -41.96
N PHE A 321 -12.03 -28.33 -40.89
CA PHE A 321 -11.76 -27.58 -39.65
C PHE A 321 -11.04 -28.49 -38.65
N ASP A 322 -9.72 -28.64 -38.81
CA ASP A 322 -8.93 -29.59 -38.03
C ASP A 322 -8.80 -29.23 -36.53
N THR A 323 -9.09 -27.97 -36.17
CA THR A 323 -9.06 -27.49 -34.79
C THR A 323 -10.25 -26.60 -34.48
N ARG A 324 -10.65 -26.59 -33.20
CA ARG A 324 -11.69 -25.69 -32.68
C ARG A 324 -11.38 -24.23 -32.99
N GLU A 325 -10.12 -23.84 -32.83
CA GLU A 325 -9.63 -22.49 -33.13
C GLU A 325 -9.84 -22.08 -34.59
N ARG A 326 -9.61 -22.99 -35.56
CA ARG A 326 -9.86 -22.71 -36.98
C ARG A 326 -11.35 -22.54 -37.26
N LEU A 327 -12.20 -23.35 -36.62
CA LEU A 327 -13.66 -23.23 -36.73
C LEU A 327 -14.14 -21.89 -36.16
N GLU A 328 -13.64 -21.48 -34.99
CA GLU A 328 -14.03 -20.23 -34.33
C GLU A 328 -13.55 -18.99 -35.10
N ARG A 329 -12.35 -19.03 -35.68
CA ARG A 329 -11.88 -17.98 -36.61
C ARG A 329 -12.78 -17.86 -37.83
N ALA A 330 -13.10 -18.99 -38.46
CA ALA A 330 -14.01 -19.00 -39.60
C ALA A 330 -15.42 -18.52 -39.22
N ALA A 331 -15.92 -18.90 -38.03
CA ALA A 331 -17.21 -18.44 -37.52
C ALA A 331 -17.24 -16.92 -37.32
N ALA A 332 -16.16 -16.32 -36.80
CA ALA A 332 -16.04 -14.87 -36.68
C ALA A 332 -16.09 -14.18 -38.04
N VAL A 333 -15.38 -14.70 -39.05
CA VAL A 333 -15.43 -14.15 -40.43
C VAL A 333 -16.80 -14.34 -41.05
N MET A 334 -17.46 -15.48 -40.85
CA MET A 334 -18.83 -15.68 -41.33
C MET A 334 -19.84 -14.74 -40.68
N ALA A 335 -19.67 -14.43 -39.39
CA ALA A 335 -20.50 -13.43 -38.70
C ALA A 335 -20.26 -12.02 -39.24
N TYR A 336 -19.00 -11.68 -39.56
CA TYR A 336 -18.64 -10.44 -40.25
C TYR A 336 -19.31 -10.35 -41.62
N GLU A 337 -19.10 -11.34 -42.49
CA GLU A 337 -19.66 -11.36 -43.85
C GLU A 337 -21.19 -11.33 -43.84
N ALA A 338 -21.82 -12.06 -42.91
CA ALA A 338 -23.27 -12.02 -42.73
C ALA A 338 -23.76 -10.60 -42.39
N ARG A 339 -23.13 -9.93 -41.42
CA ARG A 339 -23.52 -8.58 -41.02
C ARG A 339 -23.31 -7.55 -42.13
N ILE A 340 -22.17 -7.59 -42.82
CA ILE A 340 -21.86 -6.69 -43.94
C ILE A 340 -22.78 -6.97 -45.14
N GLY A 341 -23.10 -8.24 -45.38
CA GLY A 341 -24.05 -8.69 -46.40
C GLY A 341 -25.52 -8.41 -46.08
N GLY A 342 -25.83 -7.81 -44.92
CA GLY A 342 -27.19 -7.41 -44.53
C GLY A 342 -28.00 -8.48 -43.79
N LEU A 343 -27.44 -9.67 -43.54
CA LEU A 343 -28.12 -10.74 -42.82
C LEU A 343 -28.32 -10.33 -41.35
N GLN A 344 -29.51 -10.62 -40.84
CA GLN A 344 -29.88 -10.43 -39.44
C GLN A 344 -29.70 -11.70 -38.61
N ARG A 345 -29.66 -12.86 -39.27
CA ARG A 345 -29.37 -14.16 -38.67
C ARG A 345 -28.71 -15.11 -39.68
N ILE A 346 -28.07 -16.15 -39.18
CA ILE A 346 -27.55 -17.25 -40.00
C ILE A 346 -28.40 -18.50 -39.69
N ASP A 347 -29.20 -18.93 -40.66
CA ASP A 347 -30.03 -20.14 -40.52
C ASP A 347 -29.25 -21.40 -40.93
N ARG A 348 -28.33 -21.26 -41.89
CA ARG A 348 -27.47 -22.35 -42.36
C ARG A 348 -26.13 -21.83 -42.87
N ILE A 349 -25.07 -22.63 -42.68
CA ILE A 349 -23.83 -22.50 -43.45
C ILE A 349 -23.68 -23.71 -44.36
N VAL A 350 -23.29 -23.45 -45.61
CA VAL A 350 -22.95 -24.48 -46.60
C VAL A 350 -21.59 -24.22 -47.21
N GLN A 351 -20.96 -25.26 -47.75
CA GLN A 351 -19.69 -25.18 -48.43
C GLN A 351 -19.87 -25.34 -49.95
N SER A 352 -19.05 -24.66 -50.75
CA SER A 352 -19.00 -24.89 -52.21
C SER A 352 -18.53 -26.31 -52.55
N ALA A 353 -18.88 -26.78 -53.76
CA ALA A 353 -18.46 -28.09 -54.25
C ALA A 353 -16.93 -28.29 -54.32
N ASP A 354 -16.18 -27.20 -54.56
CA ASP A 354 -14.71 -27.20 -54.55
C ASP A 354 -14.10 -27.08 -53.13
N GLY A 355 -14.94 -26.92 -52.10
CA GLY A 355 -14.51 -26.79 -50.71
C GLY A 355 -13.89 -25.44 -50.34
N GLN A 356 -13.72 -24.51 -51.29
CA GLN A 356 -12.97 -23.26 -51.11
C GLN A 356 -13.79 -22.15 -50.44
N ARG A 357 -15.12 -22.16 -50.59
CA ARG A 357 -16.00 -21.08 -50.12
C ARG A 357 -17.02 -21.57 -49.10
N LEU A 358 -17.33 -20.71 -48.15
CA LEU A 358 -18.40 -20.87 -47.17
C LEU A 358 -19.52 -19.87 -47.48
N PHE A 359 -20.77 -20.29 -47.36
CA PHE A 359 -21.94 -19.43 -47.56
C PHE A 359 -22.81 -19.44 -46.32
N ALA A 360 -23.01 -18.27 -45.72
CA ALA A 360 -24.05 -18.06 -44.70
C ALA A 360 -25.36 -17.71 -45.40
N ILE A 361 -26.45 -18.35 -44.99
CA ILE A 361 -27.76 -18.21 -45.61
C ILE A 361 -28.79 -17.82 -44.53
N GLU A 362 -29.60 -16.81 -44.85
CA GLU A 362 -30.82 -16.44 -44.12
C GLU A 362 -32.04 -16.81 -44.98
N GLY A 363 -32.95 -17.63 -44.43
CA GLY A 363 -34.13 -18.15 -45.14
C GLY A 363 -33.96 -19.54 -45.77
N ASP A 364 -35.00 -20.00 -46.48
CA ASP A 364 -34.96 -21.26 -47.23
C ASP A 364 -34.15 -21.05 -48.53
N PRO A 365 -33.10 -21.85 -48.80
CA PRO A 365 -32.31 -21.72 -50.04
C PRO A 365 -33.11 -21.86 -51.35
N ARG A 366 -34.33 -22.41 -51.29
CA ARG A 366 -35.24 -22.53 -52.44
C ARG A 366 -36.12 -21.30 -52.62
N ASP A 367 -36.18 -20.41 -51.64
CA ASP A 367 -36.88 -19.14 -51.72
C ASP A 367 -36.02 -18.13 -52.49
N PRO A 368 -36.52 -17.52 -53.59
CA PRO A 368 -35.78 -16.51 -54.34
C PRO A 368 -35.37 -15.28 -53.51
N SER A 369 -36.02 -15.05 -52.36
CA SER A 369 -35.75 -13.94 -51.44
C SER A 369 -34.71 -14.27 -50.36
N HIS A 370 -34.11 -15.47 -50.36
CA HIS A 370 -33.04 -15.80 -49.41
C HIS A 370 -31.88 -14.81 -49.53
N GLN A 371 -31.27 -14.48 -48.40
CA GLN A 371 -30.06 -13.67 -48.37
C GLN A 371 -28.86 -14.58 -48.16
N ARG A 372 -27.72 -14.20 -48.74
CA ARG A 372 -26.47 -14.94 -48.57
C ARG A 372 -25.27 -14.02 -48.44
N ALA A 373 -24.31 -14.47 -47.64
CA ALA A 373 -22.97 -13.91 -47.58
C ALA A 373 -21.94 -15.01 -47.85
N VAL A 374 -20.77 -14.65 -48.37
CA VAL A 374 -19.75 -15.60 -48.81
C VAL A 374 -18.39 -15.25 -48.22
N ALA A 375 -17.64 -16.26 -47.79
CA ALA A 375 -16.25 -16.12 -47.35
C ALA A 375 -15.35 -17.14 -48.05
N ASP A 376 -14.08 -16.76 -48.26
CA ASP A 376 -13.03 -17.73 -48.57
C ASP A 376 -12.68 -18.52 -47.30
N LYS A 377 -12.73 -19.86 -47.38
CA LYS A 377 -12.54 -20.74 -46.22
C LYS A 377 -11.11 -20.66 -45.65
N ALA A 378 -10.10 -20.57 -46.52
CA ALA A 378 -8.71 -20.56 -46.09
C ALA A 378 -8.37 -19.24 -45.39
N GLN A 379 -8.81 -18.12 -45.95
CA GLN A 379 -8.70 -16.80 -45.34
C GLN A 379 -9.48 -16.74 -44.02
N ALA A 380 -10.73 -17.22 -44.01
CA ALA A 380 -11.58 -17.20 -42.83
C ALA A 380 -10.98 -18.00 -41.66
N SER A 381 -10.36 -19.14 -41.94
CA SER A 381 -9.73 -19.98 -40.93
C SER A 381 -8.39 -19.43 -40.41
N ALA A 382 -7.75 -18.53 -41.16
CA ALA A 382 -6.46 -17.94 -40.82
C ALA A 382 -6.59 -16.61 -40.06
N GLN A 383 -7.70 -15.88 -40.24
CA GLN A 383 -7.88 -14.55 -39.68
C GLN A 383 -8.19 -14.59 -38.16
N PRO A 384 -7.40 -13.92 -37.30
CA PRO A 384 -7.68 -13.84 -35.87
C PRO A 384 -9.02 -13.16 -35.56
N ILE A 385 -9.76 -13.68 -34.57
CA ILE A 385 -11.06 -13.14 -34.12
C ILE A 385 -10.96 -11.66 -33.74
N ALA A 386 -9.85 -11.26 -33.10
CA ALA A 386 -9.55 -9.87 -32.76
C ALA A 386 -9.52 -8.93 -33.99
N GLN A 387 -8.91 -9.39 -35.08
CA GLN A 387 -8.81 -8.62 -36.32
C GLN A 387 -10.17 -8.53 -37.01
N THR A 388 -10.92 -9.63 -37.04
CA THR A 388 -12.29 -9.66 -37.59
C THR A 388 -13.25 -8.79 -36.80
N THR A 389 -13.15 -8.79 -35.47
CA THR A 389 -13.95 -7.91 -34.60
C THR A 389 -13.69 -6.44 -34.96
N ARG A 390 -12.41 -6.05 -35.09
CA ARG A 390 -12.03 -4.68 -35.44
C ARG A 390 -12.54 -4.26 -36.82
N ALA A 391 -12.47 -5.16 -37.81
CA ALA A 391 -13.02 -4.90 -39.14
C ALA A 391 -14.54 -4.71 -39.08
N LEU A 392 -15.25 -5.57 -38.35
CA LEU A 392 -16.70 -5.47 -38.19
C LEU A 392 -17.14 -4.16 -37.54
N GLU A 393 -16.38 -3.66 -36.57
CA GLU A 393 -16.67 -2.38 -35.92
C GLU A 393 -16.51 -1.19 -36.87
N GLN A 394 -15.58 -1.28 -37.83
CA GLN A 394 -15.30 -0.23 -38.81
C GLN A 394 -16.31 -0.24 -39.96
N ASP A 395 -16.68 -1.42 -40.43
CA ASP A 395 -17.40 -1.58 -41.70
C ASP A 395 -18.92 -1.76 -41.52
N ALA A 396 -19.38 -2.17 -40.33
CA ALA A 396 -20.80 -2.43 -40.13
C ALA A 396 -21.64 -1.14 -40.12
N PRO A 397 -22.81 -1.15 -40.76
CA PRO A 397 -23.71 0.01 -40.75
C PRO A 397 -24.13 0.37 -39.32
N ALA A 398 -24.16 1.67 -39.02
CA ALA A 398 -24.62 2.19 -37.75
C ALA A 398 -26.06 1.71 -37.47
N PRO A 399 -26.41 1.38 -36.23
CA PRO A 399 -27.76 0.93 -35.91
C PRO A 399 -28.77 2.03 -36.29
N ALA A 400 -29.85 1.64 -36.95
CA ALA A 400 -30.98 2.54 -37.18
C ALA A 400 -31.48 3.09 -35.83
N PRO A 401 -31.76 4.40 -35.71
CA PRO A 401 -32.27 4.96 -34.48
C PRO A 401 -33.59 4.27 -34.11
N ARG A 402 -33.67 3.78 -32.87
CA ARG A 402 -34.91 3.21 -32.34
C ARG A 402 -36.00 4.30 -32.38
N PRO A 403 -37.22 4.02 -32.87
CA PRO A 403 -38.32 4.96 -32.72
C PRO A 403 -38.52 5.23 -31.22
N GLN A 404 -38.42 6.51 -30.85
CA GLN A 404 -38.68 6.94 -29.48
C GLN A 404 -40.15 6.65 -29.15
N PRO A 405 -40.48 6.11 -27.97
CA PRO A 405 -41.87 6.01 -27.54
C PRO A 405 -42.44 7.43 -27.45
N VAL A 406 -43.47 7.70 -28.26
CA VAL A 406 -44.24 8.95 -28.21
C VAL A 406 -44.83 9.07 -26.80
N ALA A 407 -44.37 10.06 -26.04
CA ALA A 407 -44.94 10.37 -24.73
C ALA A 407 -46.43 10.72 -24.88
N PRO A 408 -47.31 10.23 -23.99
CA PRO A 408 -48.73 10.61 -24.02
C PRO A 408 -48.86 12.11 -23.76
N GLN A 409 -49.60 12.80 -24.63
CA GLN A 409 -49.91 14.23 -24.47
C GLN A 409 -50.72 14.45 -23.18
N PRO A 410 -50.46 15.54 -22.42
CA PRO A 410 -51.28 15.89 -21.27
C PRO A 410 -52.67 16.31 -21.74
N THR A 411 -53.70 15.68 -21.20
CA THR A 411 -55.09 16.14 -21.31
C THR A 411 -55.21 17.54 -20.69
N ALA A 412 -55.67 18.50 -21.50
CA ALA A 412 -56.00 19.84 -21.03
C ALA A 412 -57.16 19.79 -20.02
N PRO A 413 -57.17 20.67 -19.00
CA PRO A 413 -58.29 20.75 -18.07
C PRO A 413 -59.48 21.39 -18.78
N MET A 414 -60.62 20.69 -18.76
CA MET A 414 -61.90 21.22 -19.20
C MET A 414 -62.35 22.29 -18.19
N GLN A 415 -62.50 23.53 -18.66
CA GLN A 415 -63.15 24.59 -17.89
C GLN A 415 -64.67 24.51 -18.04
N ALA A 416 -65.34 24.91 -16.95
CA ALA A 416 -66.78 25.06 -16.69
C ALA A 416 -67.52 23.80 -16.21
#